data_AF-A0A160TIF4-F1
#
_entry.id   AF-A0A160TIF4-F1
#
_cell.length_a   1.000
_cell.length_b   1.000
_cell.length_c   1.000
_cell.angle_alpha   90.00
_cell.angle_beta   90.00
_cell.angle_gamma   90.00
#
_symmetry.space_group_name_H-M   'P 1'
#
loop_
_entity.id
_entity.type
_entity.pdbx_description
1 polymer ?
#
loop_
_entity_poly.entity_id
_entity_poly.type
_entity_poly.pdbx_seq_one_letter_code
_entity_poly.pdbx_strand_id
1 'polypeptide(L)' 'MEQSDSSSSIGNSVRYRVPSQASLDGNTVELSTEQTAFAENAVQYQTTLSFLNGRIGQITRALKGE' A
#
# COMPACT_ATOMS: atom_id res chain seq x y z
N MET A 1 -32.24 -11.32 -25.50
CA MET A 1 -31.43 -12.08 -24.53
C MET A 1 -30.22 -11.23 -24.22
N GLU A 2 -30.28 -10.45 -23.14
CA GLU A 2 -29.21 -9.56 -22.70
C GLU A 2 -28.94 -9.90 -21.23
N GLN A 3 -27.96 -10.76 -21.00
CA GLN A 3 -27.54 -11.18 -19.66
C GLN A 3 -26.21 -11.93 -19.75
N SER A 4 -25.07 -11.21 -19.84
CA SER A 4 -23.74 -11.77 -19.53
C SER A 4 -22.57 -10.77 -19.47
N ASP A 5 -22.76 -9.49 -19.07
CA ASP A 5 -21.61 -8.54 -18.93
C ASP A 5 -21.21 -8.24 -17.48
N SER A 6 -22.02 -8.65 -16.50
CA SER A 6 -21.73 -8.42 -15.07
C SER A 6 -20.69 -9.40 -14.50
N SER A 7 -20.60 -10.63 -14.99
CA SER A 7 -19.59 -11.60 -14.53
C SER A 7 -18.20 -11.30 -15.09
N SER A 8 -18.12 -10.82 -16.32
CA SER A 8 -16.87 -10.44 -16.99
C SER A 8 -16.20 -9.23 -16.31
N SER A 9 -16.99 -8.23 -15.92
CA SER A 9 -16.48 -7.05 -15.20
C SER A 9 -15.94 -7.37 -13.80
N ILE A 10 -16.56 -8.29 -13.06
CA ILE A 10 -16.05 -8.76 -11.77
C ILE A 10 -14.74 -9.53 -11.95
N GLY A 11 -14.66 -10.45 -12.91
CA GLY A 11 -13.44 -11.21 -13.21
C GLY A 11 -12.26 -10.31 -13.63
N ASN A 12 -12.53 -9.23 -14.38
CA ASN A 12 -11.51 -8.27 -14.80
C ASN A 12 -11.07 -7.31 -13.68
N SER A 13 -11.88 -7.17 -12.62
CA SER A 13 -11.58 -6.34 -11.44
C SER A 13 -10.68 -7.07 -10.43
N VAL A 14 -10.74 -8.40 -10.41
CA VAL A 14 -9.90 -9.24 -9.53
C VAL A 14 -8.49 -9.29 -10.12
N ARG A 15 -7.57 -8.55 -9.49
CA ARG A 15 -6.15 -8.57 -9.86
C ARG A 15 -5.34 -9.42 -8.88
N TYR A 16 -4.56 -10.33 -9.42
CA TYR A 16 -3.57 -11.14 -8.70
C TYR A 16 -2.16 -10.70 -9.09
N ARG A 17 -1.20 -10.94 -8.20
CA ARG A 17 0.22 -10.74 -8.51
C ARG A 17 0.71 -11.94 -9.32
N VAL A 18 1.42 -11.66 -10.41
CA VAL A 18 2.15 -12.68 -11.16
C VAL A 18 3.53 -12.81 -10.50
N PRO A 19 3.88 -13.96 -9.91
CA PRO A 19 5.16 -14.13 -9.23
C PRO A 19 6.30 -14.13 -10.25
N SER A 20 7.44 -13.54 -9.89
CA SER A 20 8.65 -13.56 -10.73
C SER A 20 9.37 -14.91 -10.68
N GLN A 21 9.22 -15.64 -9.56
CA GLN A 21 9.67 -17.01 -9.38
C GLN A 21 8.51 -17.86 -8.90
N ALA A 22 8.21 -18.96 -9.61
CA ALA A 22 7.13 -19.84 -9.19
C ALA A 22 7.58 -20.67 -7.98
N SER A 23 6.89 -20.51 -6.85
CA SER A 23 7.09 -21.42 -5.72
C SER A 23 6.54 -22.80 -6.03
N LEU A 24 7.22 -23.85 -5.55
CA LEU A 24 6.88 -25.26 -5.82
C LEU A 24 5.47 -25.64 -5.31
N ASP A 25 5.00 -24.96 -4.26
CA ASP A 25 3.70 -25.14 -3.61
C ASP A 25 2.58 -24.28 -4.22
N GLY A 26 2.89 -23.46 -5.22
CA GLY A 26 1.92 -22.55 -5.86
C GLY A 26 1.65 -21.27 -5.09
N ASN A 27 2.43 -20.95 -4.05
CA ASN A 27 2.37 -19.64 -3.41
C ASN A 27 2.94 -18.55 -4.33
N THR A 28 2.26 -17.41 -4.39
CA THR A 28 2.69 -16.24 -5.19
C THR A 28 3.40 -15.17 -4.33
N VAL A 29 3.67 -15.49 -3.07
CA VAL A 29 4.22 -14.56 -2.08
C VAL A 29 5.73 -14.67 -2.08
N GLU A 30 6.38 -13.65 -2.64
CA GLU A 30 7.83 -13.57 -2.69
C GLU A 30 8.37 -12.86 -1.44
N LEU A 31 9.00 -13.61 -0.54
CA LEU A 31 9.41 -13.10 0.78
C LEU A 31 10.29 -11.86 0.67
N SER A 32 11.32 -11.87 -0.19
CA SER A 32 12.24 -10.74 -0.35
C SER A 32 11.54 -9.50 -0.91
N THR A 33 10.59 -9.68 -1.83
CA THR A 33 9.81 -8.58 -2.42
C THR A 33 8.87 -7.98 -1.39
N GLU A 34 8.14 -8.82 -0.64
CA GLU A 34 7.23 -8.36 0.40
C GLU A 34 7.98 -7.68 1.56
N GLN A 35 9.14 -8.20 1.95
CA GLN A 35 10.00 -7.56 2.96
C GLN A 35 10.48 -6.17 2.51
N THR A 36 10.89 -6.04 1.25
CA THR A 36 11.33 -4.75 0.69
C THR A 36 10.18 -3.75 0.65
N ALA A 37 9.02 -4.16 0.11
CA ALA A 37 7.84 -3.31 0.05
C ALA A 37 7.36 -2.90 1.45
N PHE A 38 7.39 -3.83 2.42
CA PHE A 38 7.04 -3.52 3.80
C PHE A 38 7.99 -2.49 4.41
N ALA A 39 9.31 -2.66 4.23
CA ALA A 39 10.31 -1.73 4.73
C ALA A 39 10.14 -0.33 4.12
N GLU A 40 9.92 -0.23 2.81
CA GLU A 40 9.67 1.04 2.12
C GLU A 40 8.42 1.74 2.67
N ASN A 41 7.31 1.01 2.81
CA ASN A 41 6.07 1.56 3.36
C ASN A 41 6.24 2.02 4.82
N ALA A 42 6.97 1.25 5.63
CA ALA A 42 7.24 1.62 7.02
C ALA A 42 8.06 2.91 7.13
N VAL A 43 9.10 3.06 6.30
CA VAL A 43 9.91 4.30 6.24
C VAL A 43 9.06 5.49 5.79
N GLN A 44 8.30 5.35 4.70
CA GLN A 44 7.43 6.42 4.21
C GLN A 44 6.40 6.86 5.26
N TYR A 45 5.81 5.90 5.97
CA TYR A 45 4.87 6.18 7.05
C TYR A 45 5.53 6.95 8.19
N GLN A 46 6.69 6.50 8.66
CA GLN A 46 7.44 7.19 9.72
C GLN A 46 7.82 8.62 9.32
N THR A 47 8.23 8.82 8.07
CA THR A 47 8.55 10.13 7.51
C THR A 47 7.32 11.03 7.47
N THR A 48 6.17 10.50 7.02
CA THR A 48 4.89 11.24 6.97
C THR A 48 4.46 11.69 8.35
N LEU A 49 4.54 10.81 9.36
CA LEU A 49 4.23 11.16 10.74
C LEU A 49 5.18 12.23 11.29
N SER A 50 6.46 12.16 10.94
CA SER A 50 7.46 13.14 11.35
C SER A 50 7.15 14.53 10.78
N PHE A 51 6.78 14.62 9.49
CA PHE A 51 6.32 15.88 8.88
C PHE A 51 5.04 16.41 9.51
N LEU A 52 4.07 15.52 9.79
CA LEU A 52 2.81 15.90 10.43
C LEU A 52 3.06 16.47 11.84
N ASN A 53 3.89 15.81 12.65
CA ASN A 53 4.28 16.29 13.96
C ASN A 53 4.97 17.64 13.90
N GLY A 54 5.89 17.84 12.95
CA GLY A 54 6.52 19.14 12.71
C GLY A 54 5.49 20.24 12.42
N ARG A 55 4.54 19.98 11.52
CA ARG A 55 3.48 20.94 11.17
C ARG A 55 2.57 21.26 12.36
N ILE A 56 2.16 20.25 13.11
CA ILE A 56 1.34 20.42 14.32
C ILE A 56 2.11 21.25 15.36
N GLY A 57 3.41 20.99 15.53
CA GLY A 57 4.27 21.76 16.42
C GLY A 57 4.31 23.24 16.04
N GLN A 58 4.49 23.56 14.75
CA GLN A 58 4.48 24.95 14.27
C GLN A 58 3.13 25.64 14.51
N ILE A 59 2.01 24.97 14.23
CA ILE A 59 0.67 25.50 14.50
C ILE A 59 0.49 25.76 16.00
N THR A 60 0.88 24.80 16.84
CA THR A 60 0.76 24.92 18.30
C THR A 60 1.56 26.10 18.83
N ARG A 61 2.77 26.30 18.32
CA ARG A 61 3.63 27.42 18.69
C ARG A 61 3.02 28.76 18.28
N ALA A 62 2.53 28.86 17.05
CA ALA A 62 1.83 30.04 16.54
C ALA A 62 0.57 30.37 17.37
N LEU A 63 -0.18 29.36 17.82
CA LEU A 63 -1.35 29.55 18.69
C LEU A 63 -0.98 30.01 20.11
N LYS A 64 0.19 29.59 20.63
CA LYS A 64 0.69 30.02 21.94
C LYS A 64 1.29 31.42 21.94
N GLY A 65 1.60 31.97 20.76
CA GLY A 65 2.17 33.32 20.61
C GLY A 65 3.69 33.38 20.80
N GLU A 66 4.38 32.25 20.64
CA GLU A 66 5.86 32.16 20.65
C GLU A 66 6.48 32.26 19.25
#